data_AF-A0A4U9D056-F1
#
_entry.id   AF-A0A4U9D056-F1
#
_cell.length_a   1.000
_cell.length_b   1.000
_cell.length_c   1.000
_cell.angle_alpha   90.00
_cell.angle_beta   90.00
_cell.angle_gamma   90.00
#
_symmetry.space_group_name_H-M   'P 1'
#
loop_
_entity.id
_entity.type
_entity.pdbx_description
1 polymer ?
#
loop_
_entity_poly.entity_id
_entity_poly.type
_entity_poly.pdbx_seq_one_letter_code
_entity_poly.pdbx_strand_id
1 'polypeptide(L)' 'MRYEFSGLQAATLKILLADMGFEYQRRWFISQKRVRHITKTRQCGADWYFSLEALIDAIETGRSPVFYCPR' A
#
# COMPACT_ATOMS: atom_id res chain seq x y z
N MET A 1 -20.11 -4.01 -3.42
CA MET A 1 -19.19 -4.02 -4.58
C MET A 1 -18.39 -5.30 -4.52
N ARG A 2 -18.52 -6.20 -5.52
CA ARG A 2 -17.61 -7.33 -5.67
C ARG A 2 -16.48 -6.85 -6.56
N TYR A 3 -15.30 -6.69 -5.98
CA TYR A 3 -14.11 -6.40 -6.76
C TYR A 3 -13.60 -7.72 -7.35
N GLU A 4 -13.76 -7.93 -8.66
CA GLU A 4 -13.23 -9.10 -9.37
C GLU A 4 -11.74 -8.89 -9.69
N PHE A 5 -10.91 -8.77 -8.66
CA PHE A 5 -9.47 -8.68 -8.83
C PHE A 5 -8.86 -10.09 -8.79
N SER A 6 -7.97 -10.39 -9.74
CA SER A 6 -7.25 -11.67 -9.76
C SER A 6 -5.95 -11.58 -8.96
N GLY A 7 -5.51 -12.69 -8.35
CA GLY A 7 -4.24 -12.72 -7.60
C GLY A 7 -3.02 -12.34 -8.43
N LEU A 8 -3.09 -12.51 -9.76
CA LEU A 8 -2.05 -12.05 -10.69
C LEU A 8 -1.91 -10.53 -10.71
N GLN A 9 -3.02 -9.79 -10.59
CA GLN A 9 -3.00 -8.32 -10.57
C GLN A 9 -2.31 -7.81 -9.30
N ALA A 10 -2.52 -8.46 -8.15
CA ALA A 10 -1.80 -8.13 -6.92
C ALA A 10 -0.27 -8.31 -7.07
N ALA A 11 0.16 -9.38 -7.75
CA ALA A 11 1.58 -9.59 -8.04
C ALA A 11 2.15 -8.50 -8.96
N THR A 12 1.41 -8.10 -10.01
CA THR A 12 1.82 -7.00 -10.88
C THR A 12 1.96 -5.68 -10.12
N LEU A 13 1.06 -5.38 -9.19
CA LEU A 13 1.13 -4.18 -8.36
C LEU A 13 2.35 -4.20 -7.43
N LYS A 14 2.72 -5.36 -6.89
CA LYS A 14 3.94 -5.53 -6.08
C LYS A 14 5.22 -5.30 -6.90
N ILE A 15 5.25 -5.75 -8.15
CA ILE A 15 6.37 -5.49 -9.06
C ILE A 15 6.47 -3.98 -9.36
N LEU A 16 5.34 -3.33 -9.65
CA LEU A 16 5.29 -1.89 -9.90
C LEU A 16 5.76 -1.08 -8.69
N LEU A 17 5.38 -1.49 -7.47
CA LEU A 17 5.88 -0.89 -6.23
C LEU A 17 7.40 -1.03 -6.09
N ALA A 18 7.95 -2.19 -6.45
CA ALA A 18 9.38 -2.44 -6.37
C ALA A 18 10.19 -1.62 -7.40
N ASP A 19 9.61 -1.37 -8.58
CA ASP A 19 10.25 -0.63 -9.67
C ASP A 19 10.15 0.89 -9.47
N MET A 20 8.93 1.41 -9.27
CA MET A 20 8.66 2.85 -9.16
C MET A 20 8.84 3.41 -7.75
N GLY A 21 8.80 2.56 -6.73
CA GLY A 21 8.85 2.99 -5.33
C GLY A 21 10.22 3.55 -4.94
N PHE A 22 10.24 4.62 -4.17
CA PHE A 22 11.47 5.10 -3.56
C PHE A 22 12.03 4.07 -2.56
N GLU A 23 13.33 4.13 -2.28
CA GLU A 23 14.00 3.17 -1.39
C GLU A 23 13.35 3.10 0.01
N TYR A 24 12.94 4.24 0.57
CA TYR A 24 12.25 4.29 1.86
C TYR A 24 10.85 3.66 1.83
N GLN A 25 10.12 3.76 0.71
CA GLN A 25 8.83 3.12 0.52
C GLN A 25 8.97 1.60 0.42
N ARG A 26 10.02 1.13 -0.27
CA ARG A 26 10.39 -0.29 -0.31
C ARG A 26 10.71 -0.82 1.09
N ARG A 27 11.45 -0.05 1.91
CA ARG A 27 11.69 -0.38 3.32
C ARG A 27 10.39 -0.47 4.13
N TRP A 28 9.45 0.45 3.95
CA TRP A 28 8.13 0.38 4.61
C TRP A 28 7.39 -0.90 4.25
N PHE A 29 7.46 -1.31 2.97
CA PHE A 29 6.80 -2.52 2.46
C PHE A 29 7.45 -3.82 2.94
N ILE A 30 8.75 -3.83 3.20
CA ILE A 30 9.43 -5.00 3.79
C ILE A 30 9.11 -5.08 5.29
N SER A 31 9.00 -3.92 5.97
CA SER A 31 8.76 -3.83 7.41
C SER A 31 7.27 -3.96 7.82
N GLN A 32 6.48 -4.77 7.12
CA GLN A 32 5.04 -4.92 7.40
C GLN A 32 4.78 -5.39 8.82
N LYS A 33 3.89 -4.68 9.52
CA LYS A 33 3.38 -5.03 10.84
C LYS A 33 1.90 -4.68 10.90
N ARG A 34 1.14 -5.37 11.77
CA ARG A 34 -0.29 -5.12 12.01
C ARG A 34 -0.58 -3.64 12.35
N VAL A 35 0.31 -3.00 13.12
CA VAL A 35 0.26 -1.58 13.45
C VAL A 35 1.66 -1.00 13.23
N ARG A 36 1.74 0.12 12.49
CA ARG A 36 3.00 0.81 12.16
C ARG A 36 2.86 2.30 12.45
N HIS A 37 3.87 2.87 13.10
CA HIS A 37 4.00 4.32 13.29
C HIS A 37 5.15 4.80 12.41
N ILE A 38 4.84 5.67 11.44
CA ILE A 38 5.80 6.12 10.42
C ILE A 38 6.02 7.62 10.61
N THR A 39 7.25 8.00 10.97
CA THR A 39 7.68 9.39 10.89
C THR A 39 8.15 9.65 9.47
N LYS A 40 7.48 10.58 8.79
CA LYS A 40 7.74 10.90 7.38
C LYS A 40 7.95 12.39 7.18
N THR A 41 8.66 12.74 6.12
CA THR A 41 8.79 14.11 5.63
C THR A 41 7.56 14.53 4.81
N ARG A 42 7.46 15.83 4.47
CA ARG A 42 6.46 16.34 3.52
C ARG A 42 6.84 15.89 2.10
N GLN A 43 5.85 15.77 1.22
CA GLN A 43 6.05 15.44 -0.21
C GLN A 43 6.84 14.14 -0.48
N CYS A 44 6.83 13.18 0.45
CA CYS A 44 7.50 11.89 0.29
C CYS A 44 6.66 10.83 -0.46
N GLY A 45 5.65 11.24 -1.25
CA GLY A 45 4.76 10.32 -1.95
C GLY A 45 3.99 9.33 -1.04
N ALA A 46 3.66 9.74 0.19
CA ALA A 46 2.98 8.87 1.15
C ALA A 46 1.59 8.43 0.67
N ASP A 47 0.83 9.35 0.06
CA ASP A 47 -0.54 9.07 -0.36
C ASP A 47 -0.60 7.99 -1.44
N TRP A 48 0.32 8.04 -2.40
CA TRP A 48 0.47 7.02 -3.44
C TRP A 48 0.83 5.66 -2.84
N TYR A 49 1.84 5.62 -1.95
CA TYR A 49 2.29 4.38 -1.32
C TYR A 49 1.19 3.72 -0.49
N PHE A 50 0.51 4.46 0.39
CA PHE A 50 -0.52 3.90 1.25
C PHE A 50 -1.78 3.49 0.49
N SER A 51 -2.12 4.20 -0.60
CA SER A 51 -3.22 3.79 -1.47
C SER A 51 -2.93 2.47 -2.18
N LEU A 52 -1.70 2.31 -2.68
CA LEU A 52 -1.27 1.08 -3.36
C LEU A 52 -1.20 -0.11 -2.38
N GLU A 53 -0.66 0.12 -1.19
CA GLU A 53 -0.61 -0.89 -0.14
C GLU A 53 -2.01 -1.36 0.27
N ALA A 54 -2.93 -0.41 0.50
CA ALA A 54 -4.32 -0.71 0.83
C ALA A 54 -5.04 -1.46 -0.29
N LEU A 55 -4.73 -1.14 -1.56
CA LEU A 55 -5.28 -1.86 -2.71
C LEU A 55 -4.78 -3.31 -2.76
N ILE A 56 -3.49 -3.53 -2.55
CA ILE A 56 -2.91 -4.88 -2.50
C ILE A 56 -3.55 -5.69 -1.37
N ASP A 57 -3.66 -5.12 -0.17
CA ASP A 57 -4.29 -5.78 0.98
C ASP A 57 -5.77 -6.09 0.72
N ALA A 58 -6.50 -5.18 0.06
CA ALA A 58 -7.89 -5.39 -0.31
C ALA A 58 -8.07 -6.54 -1.31
N ILE A 59 -7.15 -6.67 -2.28
CA ILE A 59 -7.18 -7.76 -3.27
C ILE A 59 -6.84 -9.10 -2.60
N GLU A 60 -5.82 -9.13 -1.74
CA GLU A 60 -5.34 -10.38 -1.13
C GLU A 60 -6.28 -10.89 -0.03
N THR A 61 -6.87 -9.99 0.76
CA THR A 61 -7.67 -10.36 1.94
C THR A 61 -9.18 -10.18 1.75
N GLY A 62 -9.60 -9.46 0.71
CA GLY A 62 -11.00 -9.09 0.49
C GLY A 62 -11.54 -8.05 1.48
N ARG A 63 -10.66 -7.45 2.31
CA ARG A 63 -11.05 -6.44 3.30
C ARG A 63 -11.18 -5.07 2.67
N SER A 64 -12.08 -4.24 3.22
CA SER A 64 -12.22 -2.84 2.81
C SER A 64 -11.29 -1.95 3.64
N PRO A 65 -10.25 -1.33 3.04
CA PRO A 65 -9.38 -0.42 3.77
C PRO A 65 -10.11 0.89 4.10
N VAL A 66 -9.77 1.49 5.25
CA VAL A 66 -10.38 2.75 5.70
C VAL A 66 -9.29 3.79 5.93
N PHE A 67 -9.49 4.98 5.36
CA PHE A 67 -8.62 6.13 5.54
C PHE A 67 -9.29 7.17 6.44
N TYR A 68 -8.59 7.59 7.48
CA TYR A 68 -9.03 8.65 8.38
C TYR A 68 -8.08 9.84 8.25
N CYS A 69 -8.64 11.02 8.02
CA CYS A 69 -7.92 12.28 8.07
C CYS A 69 -8.52 13.11 9.21
N PRO A 70 -7.75 13.45 10.26
CA PRO A 70 -8.23 14.37 11.29
C PRO A 70 -8.47 15.74 10.65
N ARG A 71 -9.66 16.29 10.85
CA ARG A 71 -9.97 17.69 10.51
C ARG A 71 -9.42 18.64 11.56
#